data_AF-A0A318TGM5-F1
#
_entry.id   AF-A0A318TGM5-F1
#
_cell.length_a   1.000
_cell.length_b   1.000
_cell.length_c   1.000
_cell.angle_alpha   90.00
_cell.angle_beta   90.00
_cell.angle_gamma   90.00
#
_symmetry.space_group_name_H-M   'P 1'
#
loop_
_entity.id
_entity.type
_entity.pdbx_description
1 polymer ?
#
loop_
_entity_poly.entity_id
_entity_poly.type
_entity_poly.pdbx_seq_one_letter_code
_entity_poly.pdbx_strand_id
1 'polypeptide(L)'
;MDGTYSEENLKMTEAISAWKGYNKTVVNETNEIENNIRKTINMKFPSSIPVLLFTTKEEKETTNGKNSVTFYETQLSNSPASKIVILEGHHYLHWTHYKEISKAVSELIKISSSNLRKLAYETSK
;
A
#
# COMPACT_ATOMS: atom_id res chain seq x y z
N MET A 1 13.59 -19.47 -21.59
CA MET A 1 13.34 -18.05 -21.89
C MET A 1 14.69 -17.38 -22.05
N ASP A 2 15.07 -17.00 -23.27
CA ASP A 2 16.31 -16.23 -23.46
C ASP A 2 16.01 -14.75 -23.18
N GLY A 3 16.67 -14.20 -22.16
CA GLY A 3 16.44 -12.85 -21.63
C GLY A 3 16.90 -12.72 -20.17
N THR A 4 16.51 -11.64 -19.49
CA THR A 4 16.89 -11.33 -18.10
C THR A 4 16.63 -12.48 -17.09
N TYR A 5 15.67 -13.37 -17.39
CA TYR A 5 15.30 -14.52 -16.56
C TYR A 5 15.69 -15.87 -17.18
N SER A 6 16.81 -15.94 -17.91
CA SER A 6 17.39 -17.23 -18.31
C SER A 6 17.79 -18.06 -17.08
N GLU A 7 17.89 -19.39 -17.22
CA GLU A 7 18.32 -20.27 -16.11
C GLU A 7 19.69 -19.87 -15.54
N GLU A 8 20.60 -19.45 -16.41
CA GLU A 8 21.93 -18.97 -16.02
C GLU A 8 21.84 -17.68 -15.19
N ASN A 9 21.05 -16.70 -15.64
CA ASN A 9 20.85 -15.43 -14.93
C ASN A 9 20.16 -15.63 -13.58
N LEU A 10 19.21 -16.58 -13.50
CA LEU A 10 18.56 -16.95 -12.26
C LEU A 10 19.54 -17.55 -11.26
N LYS A 11 20.36 -18.52 -11.67
CA LYS A 11 21.42 -19.10 -10.83
C LYS A 11 22.43 -18.06 -10.37
N MET A 12 22.83 -17.14 -11.24
CA MET A 12 23.74 -16.06 -10.90
C MET A 12 23.11 -15.07 -9.90
N THR A 13 21.84 -14.71 -10.09
CA THR A 13 21.08 -13.84 -9.17
C THR A 13 20.96 -14.46 -7.78
N GLU A 14 20.70 -15.76 -7.72
CA GLU A 14 20.63 -16.52 -6.47
C GLU A 14 21.99 -16.48 -5.73
N ALA A 15 23.09 -16.77 -6.43
CA ALA A 15 24.43 -16.75 -5.85
C ALA A 15 24.83 -15.36 -5.33
N ILE A 16 24.55 -14.30 -6.10
CA ILE A 16 24.81 -12.92 -5.68
C ILE A 16 23.97 -12.55 -4.46
N SER A 17 22.68 -12.93 -4.46
CA SER A 17 21.77 -12.66 -3.34
C SER A 17 22.24 -13.36 -2.07
N ALA A 18 22.66 -14.62 -2.16
CA ALA A 18 23.22 -15.37 -1.03
C ALA A 18 24.52 -14.71 -0.52
N TRP A 19 25.39 -14.25 -1.43
CA TRP A 19 26.66 -13.63 -1.04
C TRP A 19 26.50 -12.24 -0.42
N LYS A 20 25.55 -11.44 -0.93
CA LYS A 20 25.34 -10.05 -0.51
C LYS A 20 24.24 -9.87 0.53
N GLY A 21 23.38 -10.87 0.73
CA GLY A 21 22.18 -10.79 1.55
C GLY A 21 22.42 -10.54 3.03
N TYR A 22 23.60 -10.87 3.56
CA TYR A 22 23.92 -10.76 4.99
C TYR A 22 25.16 -9.91 5.26
N ASN A 23 25.24 -8.74 4.61
CA ASN A 23 26.28 -7.77 4.91
C ASN A 23 25.92 -6.89 6.13
N LYS A 24 26.92 -6.17 6.68
CA LYS A 24 26.76 -5.33 7.88
C LYS A 24 25.63 -4.31 7.75
N THR A 25 25.41 -3.74 6.57
CA THR A 25 24.32 -2.77 6.35
C THR A 25 22.95 -3.42 6.47
N VAL A 26 22.76 -4.61 5.90
CA VAL A 26 21.47 -5.34 5.99
C VAL A 26 21.17 -5.73 7.43
N VAL A 27 22.17 -6.18 8.18
CA VAL A 27 22.04 -6.50 9.61
C VAL A 27 21.67 -5.26 10.41
N ASN A 28 22.36 -4.14 10.17
CA ASN A 28 22.05 -2.88 10.85
C ASN A 28 20.62 -2.40 10.55
N GLU A 29 20.16 -2.48 9.29
CA GLU A 29 18.77 -2.13 8.94
C GLU A 29 17.77 -3.04 9.66
N THR A 30 18.06 -4.34 9.72
CA THR A 30 17.21 -5.30 10.45
C THR A 30 17.13 -4.97 11.94
N ASN A 31 18.24 -4.56 12.55
CA ASN A 31 18.27 -4.15 13.96
C ASN A 31 17.48 -2.85 14.21
N GLU A 32 17.32 -2.00 13.20
CA GLU A 32 16.55 -0.75 13.30
C GLU A 32 15.05 -0.91 13.01
N ILE A 33 14.57 -2.08 12.55
CA ILE A 33 13.16 -2.31 12.24
C ILE A 33 12.26 -1.97 13.44
N GLU A 34 12.59 -2.44 14.64
CA GLU A 34 11.80 -2.17 15.84
C GLU A 34 11.74 -0.67 16.17
N ASN A 35 12.89 0.01 16.09
CA ASN A 35 12.99 1.45 16.31
C ASN A 35 12.17 2.23 15.28
N ASN A 36 12.18 1.82 14.02
CA ASN A 36 11.41 2.43 12.95
C ASN A 36 9.91 2.21 13.13
N ILE A 37 9.48 0.99 13.48
CA ILE A 37 8.07 0.70 13.81
C ILE A 37 7.59 1.57 14.97
N ARG A 38 8.38 1.70 16.04
CA ARG A 38 8.02 2.54 17.19
C ARG A 38 7.84 4.01 16.81
N LYS A 39 8.61 4.51 15.84
CA LYS A 39 8.47 5.88 15.32
C LYS A 39 7.21 6.06 14.47
N THR A 40 6.73 5.02 13.79
CA THR A 40 5.63 5.12 12.82
C THR A 40 4.28 4.60 13.33
N ILE A 41 4.23 3.86 14.44
CA ILE A 41 3.02 3.17 14.92
C ILE A 41 1.80 4.09 15.15
N ASN A 42 2.04 5.36 15.49
CA ASN A 42 0.99 6.34 15.74
C ASN A 42 0.83 7.36 14.60
N MET A 43 1.58 7.22 13.51
CA MET A 43 1.44 8.10 12.36
C MET A 43 0.11 7.83 11.65
N LYS A 44 -0.54 8.90 11.21
CA LYS A 44 -1.79 8.84 10.45
C LYS A 44 -1.73 9.82 9.29
N PHE A 45 -2.47 9.51 8.22
CA PHE A 45 -2.70 10.49 7.18
C PHE A 45 -3.48 11.69 7.74
N PRO A 46 -3.18 12.92 7.28
CA PRO A 46 -3.96 14.10 7.66
C PRO A 46 -5.45 13.90 7.34
N SER A 47 -6.34 14.31 8.25
CA SER A 47 -7.77 14.06 8.15
C SER A 47 -8.43 14.64 6.88
N SER A 48 -7.85 15.68 6.29
CA SER A 48 -8.34 16.35 5.09
C SER A 48 -7.87 15.71 3.78
N ILE A 49 -6.88 14.83 3.81
CA ILE A 49 -6.31 14.21 2.60
C ILE A 49 -7.08 12.92 2.28
N PRO A 50 -7.71 12.79 1.10
CA PRO A 50 -8.32 11.54 0.66
C PRO A 50 -7.29 10.40 0.58
N VAL A 51 -7.62 9.24 1.13
CA VAL A 51 -6.77 8.05 1.15
C VAL A 51 -7.47 6.92 0.41
N LEU A 52 -6.79 6.37 -0.60
CA LEU A 52 -7.27 5.22 -1.37
C LEU A 52 -6.27 4.06 -1.18
N LEU A 53 -6.73 2.97 -0.56
CA LEU A 53 -5.92 1.78 -0.33
C LEU A 53 -6.42 0.63 -1.19
N PHE A 54 -5.50 -0.15 -1.75
CA PHE A 54 -5.80 -1.38 -2.48
C PHE A 54 -5.22 -2.56 -1.72
N THR A 55 -6.01 -3.60 -1.52
CA THR A 55 -5.57 -4.81 -0.80
C THR A 55 -6.14 -6.05 -1.44
N THR A 56 -5.43 -7.16 -1.27
CA THR A 56 -5.99 -8.48 -1.57
C THR A 56 -7.01 -8.84 -0.50
N LYS A 57 -7.94 -9.72 -0.85
CA LYS A 57 -8.76 -10.39 0.15
C LYS A 57 -7.87 -11.31 0.98
N GLU A 58 -7.75 -11.04 2.27
CA GLU A 58 -7.09 -11.96 3.19
C GLU A 58 -8.12 -12.90 3.81
N GLU A 59 -7.96 -14.19 3.58
CA GLU A 59 -8.82 -15.22 4.19
C GLU A 59 -8.38 -15.58 5.61
N LYS A 60 -7.15 -15.24 6.01
CA LYS A 60 -6.60 -15.59 7.32
C LYS A 60 -6.83 -14.47 8.31
N GLU A 61 -7.87 -14.62 9.13
CA GLU A 61 -8.01 -13.83 10.36
C GLU A 61 -6.95 -14.26 11.38
N THR A 62 -6.30 -13.29 12.03
CA THR A 62 -5.51 -13.60 13.23
C THR A 62 -6.43 -14.02 14.37
N THR A 63 -5.88 -14.65 15.41
CA THR A 63 -6.63 -15.08 16.61
C THR A 63 -7.41 -13.96 17.31
N ASN A 64 -7.13 -12.70 17.00
CA ASN A 64 -7.78 -11.52 17.55
C ASN A 64 -8.76 -10.86 16.55
N GLY A 65 -9.15 -11.55 15.47
CA GLY A 65 -10.06 -11.04 14.44
C GLY A 65 -9.46 -9.92 13.57
N LYS A 66 -8.16 -9.63 13.71
CA LYS A 66 -7.46 -8.64 12.90
C LYS A 66 -6.95 -9.29 11.63
N ASN A 67 -7.22 -8.65 10.50
CA ASN A 67 -6.60 -8.91 9.20
C ASN A 67 -6.12 -7.59 8.59
N SER A 68 -5.43 -7.65 7.45
CA SER A 68 -4.93 -6.44 6.78
C SER A 68 -6.04 -5.44 6.46
N VAL A 69 -7.26 -5.90 6.14
CA VAL A 69 -8.41 -5.01 5.86
C VAL A 69 -8.78 -4.20 7.10
N THR A 70 -8.99 -4.86 8.25
CA THR A 70 -9.31 -4.16 9.52
C THR A 70 -8.20 -3.21 9.95
N PHE A 71 -6.93 -3.53 9.65
CA PHE A 71 -5.83 -2.61 9.89
C PHE A 71 -5.92 -1.39 8.97
N TYR A 72 -6.12 -1.57 7.67
CA TYR A 72 -6.24 -0.47 6.71
C TYR A 72 -7.41 0.46 6.99
N GLU A 73 -8.51 -0.05 7.53
CA GLU A 73 -9.64 0.78 7.98
C GLU A 73 -9.21 1.81 9.03
N THR A 74 -8.32 1.43 9.95
CA THR A 74 -7.77 2.36 10.96
C THR A 74 -6.87 3.45 10.37
N GLN A 75 -6.41 3.27 9.13
CA GLN A 75 -5.50 4.18 8.43
C GLN A 75 -6.24 5.13 7.49
N LEU A 76 -7.53 4.92 7.21
CA LEU A 76 -8.30 5.85 6.40
C LEU A 76 -8.40 7.21 7.09
N SER A 77 -8.31 8.28 6.30
CA SER A 77 -8.60 9.62 6.79
C SER A 77 -10.11 9.86 6.89
N ASN A 78 -10.50 10.94 7.56
CA ASN A 78 -11.89 11.34 7.69
C ASN A 78 -12.50 11.93 6.40
N SER A 79 -11.73 11.99 5.30
CA SER A 79 -12.25 12.46 4.03
C SER A 79 -13.32 11.49 3.51
N PRO A 80 -14.50 11.98 3.09
CA PRO A 80 -15.56 11.12 2.56
C PRO A 80 -15.19 10.46 1.22
N ALA A 81 -14.08 10.89 0.61
CA ALA A 81 -13.52 10.27 -0.59
C ALA A 81 -12.60 9.07 -0.25
N SER A 82 -12.19 8.90 1.01
CA SER A 82 -11.31 7.83 1.43
C SER A 82 -12.01 6.47 1.35
N LYS A 83 -11.33 5.47 0.79
CA LYS A 83 -11.88 4.11 0.64
C LYS A 83 -10.79 3.05 0.55
N ILE A 84 -11.18 1.82 0.89
CA ILE A 84 -10.40 0.60 0.62
C ILE A 84 -11.05 -0.12 -0.56
N VAL A 85 -10.24 -0.59 -1.50
CA VAL A 85 -10.68 -1.41 -2.63
C VAL A 85 -10.02 -2.78 -2.49
N ILE A 86 -10.85 -3.79 -2.29
CA ILE A 86 -10.42 -5.18 -2.21
C ILE A 86 -10.44 -5.76 -3.63
N LEU A 87 -9.31 -6.34 -4.05
CA LEU A 87 -9.15 -6.97 -5.37
C LEU A 87 -8.69 -8.41 -5.17
N GLU A 88 -9.20 -9.33 -5.98
CA GLU A 88 -8.73 -10.72 -5.97
C GLU A 88 -7.37 -10.81 -6.68
N GLY A 89 -6.39 -11.51 -6.10
CA GLY A 89 -5.08 -11.67 -6.74
C GLY A 89 -3.93 -11.80 -5.74
N HIS A 90 -2.70 -11.75 -6.28
CA HIS A 90 -1.47 -11.77 -5.49
C HIS A 90 -1.00 -10.35 -5.14
N HIS A 91 0.15 -10.26 -4.45
CA HIS A 91 0.74 -9.01 -3.97
C HIS A 91 0.87 -7.92 -5.06
N TYR A 92 1.15 -8.30 -6.31
CA TYR A 92 1.30 -7.38 -7.44
C TYR A 92 -0.04 -7.03 -8.11
N LEU A 93 -1.01 -6.55 -7.33
CA LEU A 93 -2.34 -6.14 -7.84
C LEU A 93 -2.27 -5.16 -9.01
N HIS A 94 -1.27 -4.29 -9.02
CA HIS A 94 -1.08 -3.30 -10.08
C HIS A 94 -0.66 -3.90 -11.43
N TRP A 95 -0.20 -5.15 -11.49
CA TRP A 95 0.10 -5.82 -12.76
C TRP A 95 -1.16 -6.37 -13.41
N THR A 96 -2.08 -6.93 -12.61
CA THR A 96 -3.28 -7.62 -13.11
C THR A 96 -4.53 -6.75 -13.12
N HIS A 97 -4.62 -5.75 -12.22
CA HIS A 97 -5.80 -4.90 -12.03
C HIS A 97 -5.54 -3.41 -12.29
N TYR A 98 -4.59 -3.09 -13.16
CA TYR A 98 -4.25 -1.69 -13.47
C TYR A 98 -5.46 -0.88 -13.97
N LYS A 99 -6.43 -1.52 -14.65
CA LYS A 99 -7.65 -0.84 -15.14
C LYS A 99 -8.57 -0.46 -14.00
N GLU A 100 -8.82 -1.38 -13.07
CA GLU A 100 -9.65 -1.18 -11.89
C GLU A 100 -9.03 -0.14 -10.96
N ILE A 101 -7.71 -0.20 -10.74
CA ILE A 101 -6.96 0.80 -9.99
C ILE A 101 -7.08 2.17 -10.66
N SER A 102 -6.84 2.27 -11.97
CA SER A 102 -6.96 3.53 -12.72
C SER A 102 -8.36 4.13 -12.62
N LYS A 103 -9.41 3.29 -12.67
CA LYS A 103 -10.79 3.73 -12.51
C LYS A 103 -11.03 4.27 -11.10
N ALA A 104 -10.62 3.54 -10.07
CA ALA A 104 -10.80 3.95 -8.68
C ALA A 104 -10.06 5.26 -8.35
N VAL A 105 -8.84 5.45 -8.89
CA VAL A 105 -8.08 6.70 -8.77
C VAL A 105 -8.80 7.85 -9.47
N SER A 106 -9.32 7.62 -10.68
CA SER A 106 -10.07 8.64 -11.42
C SER A 106 -11.34 9.07 -10.67
N GLU A 107 -12.04 8.14 -10.03
CA GLU A 107 -13.18 8.41 -9.17
C GLU A 107 -12.79 9.24 -7.93
N LEU A 108 -11.70 8.87 -7.26
CA LEU A 108 -11.17 9.61 -6.11
C LEU A 108 -10.96 11.08 -6.47
N ILE A 109 -10.24 11.34 -7.55
CA ILE A 109 -9.93 12.70 -8.03
C ILE A 109 -11.21 13.51 -8.31
N LYS A 110 -12.20 12.88 -8.95
CA LYS A 110 -13.50 13.53 -9.26
C LYS A 110 -14.27 13.90 -7.98
N ILE A 111 -14.35 12.98 -7.02
CA ILE A 111 -15.06 13.20 -5.75
C ILE A 111 -14.35 14.29 -4.95
N SER A 112 -13.02 14.22 -4.82
CA SER A 112 -12.23 15.22 -4.09
C SER A 112 -12.39 16.62 -4.69
N SER A 113 -12.36 16.74 -6.02
CA SER A 113 -12.56 18.02 -6.71
C SER A 113 -13.97 18.59 -6.48
N SER A 114 -14.98 17.73 -6.46
CA SER A 114 -16.38 18.13 -6.22
C SER A 114 -16.60 18.61 -4.79
N ASN A 115 -16.00 17.93 -3.81
CA ASN A 115 -16.07 18.30 -2.40
C ASN A 115 -15.42 19.67 -2.14
N LEU A 116 -14.27 19.95 -2.77
CA LEU A 116 -13.61 21.25 -2.67
C LEU A 116 -14.50 22.38 -3.22
N ARG A 117 -15.17 22.16 -4.36
CA ARG A 117 -16.10 23.15 -4.94
C ARG A 117 -17.30 23.42 -4.03
N LYS A 118 -17.85 22.38 -3.40
CA LYS A 118 -18.97 22.51 -2.47
C LYS A 118 -18.58 23.33 -1.23
N LEU A 119 -17.43 23.03 -0.63
CA LEU A 119 -16.90 23.79 0.51
C LEU A 119 -16.66 25.27 0.19
N ALA A 120 -16.11 25.56 -1.00
CA ALA A 120 -15.89 26.93 -1.46
C ALA A 120 -17.20 27.71 -1.64
N TYR A 121 -18.26 27.06 -2.14
CA TYR A 121 -19.58 27.68 -2.27
C TYR A 121 -20.20 27.98 -0.90
N GLU A 122 -20.15 27.03 0.03
CA GLU A 122 -20.71 27.18 1.39
C GLU A 122 -20.02 28.28 2.20
N THR A 123 -18.71 28.49 2.01
CA THR A 123 -17.94 29.54 2.69
C THR A 123 -18.07 30.93 2.07
N SER A 124 -18.61 31.03 0.85
CA SER A 124 -18.85 32.31 0.16
C SER A 124 -20.20 32.96 0.44
N LYS A 125 -21.03 32.30 1.27
CA LYS A 125 -22.38 32.74 1.64
C LYS A 125 -22.41 33.21 3.09
#